data_AF-A0A969NTJ6-F1
#
_entry.id   AF-A0A969NTJ6-F1
#
_cell.length_a   1.000
_cell.length_b   1.000
_cell.length_c   1.000
_cell.angle_alpha   90.00
_cell.angle_beta   90.00
_cell.angle_gamma   90.00
#
_symmetry.space_group_name_H-M   'P 1'
#
loop_
_entity.id
_entity.type
_entity.pdbx_description
1 polymer ?
#
loop_
_entity_poly.entity_id
_entity_poly.type
_entity_poly.pdbx_seq_one_letter_code
_entity_poly.pdbx_strand_id
1 'polypeptide(L)'
;MSEPTSTLADLIKECKHPLKVSFIFAPLEQIFTLAVGYEGVFPTIARYDKMPEDLNLAVLRLLPEFDVKVKNSQVTKQNLKDNGKRKVKSIELEKTIKSNNKTKKVKFAKSLI
;
A
#
# COMPACT_ATOMS: atom_id res chain seq x y z
N MET A 1 12.83 -34.28 -3.46
CA MET A 1 12.35 -32.91 -3.19
C MET A 1 13.50 -31.98 -3.52
N SER A 2 13.47 -31.33 -4.68
CA SER A 2 14.52 -30.39 -5.10
C SER A 2 14.41 -29.10 -4.29
N GLU A 3 15.45 -28.78 -3.53
CA GLU A 3 15.56 -27.48 -2.85
C GLU A 3 15.49 -26.36 -3.89
N PRO A 4 14.81 -25.24 -3.59
CA PRO A 4 14.78 -24.11 -4.51
C PRO A 4 16.21 -23.55 -4.65
N THR A 5 16.78 -23.67 -5.85
CA THR A 5 18.13 -23.19 -6.18
C THR A 5 18.25 -21.67 -6.21
N SER A 6 17.14 -20.94 -6.08
CA SER A 6 17.11 -19.48 -6.05
C SER A 6 17.16 -18.96 -4.61
N THR A 7 18.16 -18.15 -4.29
CA THR A 7 18.20 -17.47 -3.00
C THR A 7 17.13 -16.38 -2.91
N LEU A 8 16.74 -16.00 -1.69
CA LEU A 8 15.78 -14.90 -1.48
C LEU A 8 16.25 -13.61 -2.16
N ALA A 9 17.56 -13.38 -2.17
CA ALA A 9 18.18 -12.25 -2.85
C ALA A 9 17.93 -12.27 -4.37
N ASP A 10 17.92 -13.45 -5.00
CA ASP A 10 17.68 -13.56 -6.44
C ASP A 10 16.21 -13.32 -6.81
N LEU A 11 15.29 -13.82 -5.99
CA LEU A 11 13.85 -13.57 -6.18
C LEU A 11 13.46 -12.10 -5.95
N ILE A 12 14.14 -11.42 -5.02
CA ILE A 12 13.92 -10.00 -4.76
C ILE A 12 14.49 -9.13 -5.90
N LYS A 13 15.56 -9.54 -6.59
CA LYS A 13 16.07 -8.81 -7.77
C LYS A 13 15.04 -8.69 -8.90
N GLU A 14 14.13 -9.67 -9.02
CA GLU A 14 13.05 -9.61 -10.01
C GLU A 14 11.89 -8.67 -9.59
N CYS A 15 11.88 -8.21 -8.33
CA CYS A 15 10.86 -7.31 -7.83
C CYS A 15 11.13 -5.86 -8.27
N LYS A 16 10.18 -5.27 -9.00
CA LYS A 16 10.24 -3.84 -9.37
C LYS A 16 9.83 -2.90 -8.23
N HIS A 17 9.04 -3.41 -7.29
CA HIS A 17 8.51 -2.69 -6.14
C HIS A 17 9.05 -3.30 -4.84
N PRO A 18 9.20 -2.53 -3.75
CA PRO A 18 9.68 -3.06 -2.48
C PRO A 18 8.67 -4.07 -1.93
N LEU A 19 9.16 -5.28 -1.65
CA LEU A 19 8.38 -6.33 -1.04
C LEU A 19 8.27 -6.07 0.47
N LYS A 20 7.05 -6.06 1.01
CA LYS A 20 6.78 -5.92 2.43
C LYS A 20 6.61 -7.31 3.05
N VAL A 21 7.44 -7.59 4.05
CA VAL A 21 7.36 -8.79 4.86
C VAL A 21 6.99 -8.37 6.28
N SER A 22 5.94 -8.96 6.84
CA SER A 22 5.53 -8.71 8.21
C SER A 22 5.34 -10.04 8.94
N PHE A 23 5.99 -10.16 10.09
CA PHE A 23 5.85 -11.31 10.97
C PHE A 23 5.21 -10.83 12.28
N ILE A 24 4.09 -11.44 12.66
CA ILE A 24 3.28 -11.03 13.82
C ILE A 24 3.05 -12.26 14.69
N PHE A 25 3.27 -12.10 15.99
CA PHE A 25 2.92 -13.10 16.98
C PHE A 25 1.67 -12.65 17.76
N ALA A 26 0.63 -13.49 17.77
CA ALA A 26 -0.58 -13.29 18.55
C ALA A 26 -0.49 -14.10 19.85
N PRO A 27 -0.10 -13.51 20.98
CA PRO A 27 0.24 -14.25 22.20
C PRO A 27 -0.96 -14.97 22.84
N LEU A 28 -2.17 -14.43 22.68
CA LEU A 28 -3.41 -15.02 23.22
C LEU A 28 -3.76 -16.34 22.53
N GLU A 29 -3.52 -16.41 21.21
CA GLU A 29 -3.84 -17.56 20.38
C GLU A 29 -2.62 -18.47 20.17
N GLN A 30 -1.43 -18.01 20.58
CA GLN A 30 -0.12 -18.62 20.30
C GLN A 30 0.15 -18.85 18.80
N ILE A 31 -0.39 -17.97 17.94
CA ILE A 31 -0.27 -18.08 16.49
C ILE A 31 0.82 -17.14 15.98
N PHE A 32 1.69 -17.67 15.12
CA PHE A 32 2.66 -16.88 14.36
C PHE A 32 2.15 -16.68 12.94
N THR A 33 2.06 -15.43 12.50
CA THR A 33 1.57 -15.08 11.17
C THR A 33 2.69 -14.41 10.38
N LEU A 34 3.02 -14.98 9.23
CA LEU A 34 3.92 -14.37 8.25
C LEU A 34 3.08 -13.88 7.08
N ALA A 35 3.23 -12.62 6.72
CA ALA A 35 2.62 -12.05 5.52
C ALA A 35 3.68 -11.46 4.61
N VAL A 36 3.52 -11.70 3.32
CA VAL A 36 4.43 -11.24 2.27
C VAL A 36 3.60 -10.63 1.13
N GLY A 37 3.92 -9.41 0.73
CA GLY A 37 3.26 -8.79 -0.40
C GLY A 37 3.75 -7.38 -0.75
N TYR A 38 3.10 -6.75 -1.72
CA TYR A 38 3.36 -5.36 -2.08
C TYR A 38 2.37 -4.42 -1.38
N GLU A 39 2.78 -3.18 -1.19
CA GLU A 39 1.88 -2.12 -0.76
C GLU A 39 0.72 -1.95 -1.77
N GLY A 40 -0.51 -1.81 -1.26
CA GLY A 40 -1.71 -1.69 -2.09
C GLY A 40 -2.26 -2.99 -2.69
N VAL A 41 -1.57 -4.11 -2.51
CA VAL A 41 -1.99 -5.43 -3.00
C VAL A 41 -2.25 -6.39 -1.84
N PHE A 42 -3.26 -7.26 -1.99
CA PHE A 42 -3.56 -8.26 -0.98
C PHE A 42 -2.36 -9.21 -0.79
N PRO A 43 -1.76 -9.27 0.42
CA PRO A 43 -0.58 -10.08 0.68
C PRO A 43 -0.94 -11.56 0.77
N THR A 44 0.04 -12.42 0.58
CA THR A 44 -0.08 -13.83 0.93
C THR A 44 0.29 -14.01 2.38
N ILE A 45 -0.48 -14.83 3.11
CA ILE A 45 -0.37 -14.98 4.55
C ILE A 45 -0.25 -16.47 4.89
N ALA A 46 0.79 -16.83 5.63
CA ALA A 46 0.94 -18.13 6.26
C ALA A 46 0.78 -18.02 7.77
N ARG A 47 0.15 -19.03 8.37
CA ARG A 47 0.00 -19.20 9.82
C ARG A 47 0.81 -20.40 10.27
N TYR A 48 1.46 -20.27 11.41
CA TYR A 48 2.27 -21.31 12.03
C TYR A 48 1.90 -21.44 13.50
N ASP A 49 1.78 -22.68 13.96
CA ASP A 49 1.52 -23.01 15.37
C ASP A 49 2.79 -22.88 16.22
N LYS A 50 3.96 -22.79 15.59
CA LYS A 50 5.27 -22.59 16.22
C LYS A 50 6.10 -21.60 15.42
N MET A 51 7.01 -20.90 16.09
CA MET A 51 7.95 -19.99 15.45
C MET A 51 8.77 -20.77 14.39
N PRO A 52 8.82 -20.32 13.13
CA PRO A 52 9.69 -20.94 12.13
C PRO A 52 11.16 -20.82 12.54
N GLU A 53 11.93 -21.89 12.37
CA GLU A 53 13.36 -21.92 12.67
C GLU A 53 14.16 -20.97 11.77
N ASP A 54 13.75 -20.84 10.50
CA ASP A 54 14.33 -19.90 9.54
C ASP A 54 13.24 -19.08 8.85
N LEU A 55 13.21 -17.78 9.18
CA LEU A 55 12.28 -16.82 8.59
C LEU A 55 12.55 -16.59 7.10
N ASN A 56 13.80 -16.63 6.64
CA ASN A 56 14.12 -16.44 5.22
C ASN A 56 13.55 -17.59 4.40
N LEU A 57 13.69 -18.81 4.90
CA LEU A 57 13.16 -20.00 4.26
C LEU A 57 11.62 -20.03 4.29
N ALA A 58 11.01 -19.54 5.37
CA ALA A 58 9.56 -19.37 5.45
C ALA A 58 9.05 -18.36 4.41
N VAL A 59 9.72 -17.22 4.23
CA VAL A 59 9.40 -16.24 3.19
C VAL A 59 9.58 -16.83 1.80
N LEU A 60 10.66 -17.56 1.56
CA LEU A 60 10.93 -18.24 0.28
C LEU A 60 9.82 -19.23 -0.11
N ARG A 61 9.27 -19.96 0.87
CA ARG A 61 8.15 -20.87 0.63
C ARG A 61 6.85 -20.13 0.30
N LEU A 62 6.65 -18.93 0.85
CA LEU A 62 5.44 -18.13 0.66
C LEU A 62 5.45 -17.31 -0.64
N LEU A 63 6.64 -16.97 -1.16
CA LEU A 63 6.80 -16.16 -2.38
C LEU A 63 6.16 -16.76 -3.64
N PRO A 64 6.28 -18.07 -3.92
CA PRO A 64 5.59 -18.71 -5.05
C PRO A 64 4.07 -18.55 -4.98
N GLU A 65 3.47 -18.64 -3.79
CA GLU A 65 2.02 -18.47 -3.60
C GLU A 65 1.54 -17.04 -3.84
N PHE A 66 2.42 -16.05 -3.64
CA PHE A 66 2.10 -14.66 -3.93
C PHE A 66 2.06 -14.35 -5.44
N ASP A 67 2.73 -15.12 -6.28
CA ASP A 67 2.98 -14.82 -7.70
C ASP A 67 3.51 -13.38 -7.89
N VAL A 68 4.79 -13.24 -7.57
CA VAL A 68 5.57 -12.00 -7.64
C VAL A 68 5.37 -11.27 -8.97
N LYS A 69 5.33 -11.99 -10.11
CA LYS A 69 5.24 -11.40 -11.45
C LYS A 69 3.86 -10.80 -11.69
N VAL A 70 2.79 -11.54 -11.37
CA VAL A 70 1.42 -11.05 -11.54
C VAL A 70 1.14 -9.87 -10.62
N LYS A 71 1.53 -9.96 -9.34
CA LYS A 71 1.30 -8.90 -8.35
C LYS A 71 2.11 -7.63 -8.66
N ASN A 72 3.34 -7.75 -9.16
CA ASN A 72 4.12 -6.60 -9.65
C ASN A 72 3.38 -5.81 -10.75
N SER A 73 2.74 -6.52 -11.69
CA SER A 73 1.93 -5.88 -12.72
C SER A 73 0.71 -5.16 -12.12
N GLN A 74 0.09 -5.73 -11.08
CA GLN A 74 -1.06 -5.14 -10.40
C GLN A 74 -0.71 -3.82 -9.68
N VAL A 75 0.42 -3.78 -8.95
CA VAL A 75 0.92 -2.55 -8.32
C VAL A 75 1.12 -1.46 -9.38
N THR A 76 1.75 -1.81 -10.49
CA THR A 76 1.99 -0.87 -11.61
C THR A 76 0.67 -0.34 -12.18
N LYS A 77 -0.35 -1.20 -12.34
CA LYS A 77 -1.69 -0.78 -12.80
C LYS A 77 -2.44 0.06 -11.78
N GLN A 78 -2.30 -0.19 -10.48
CA GLN A 78 -2.88 0.64 -9.42
C GLN A 78 -2.22 2.02 -9.40
N ASN A 79 -0.89 2.10 -9.45
CA ASN A 79 -0.18 3.38 -9.54
C ASN A 79 -0.59 4.20 -10.79
N LEU A 80 -0.90 3.53 -11.91
CA LEU A 80 -1.48 4.20 -13.09
C LEU A 80 -2.92 4.66 -12.88
N LYS A 81 -3.75 3.92 -12.12
CA LYS A 81 -5.10 4.34 -11.73
C LYS A 81 -5.07 5.51 -10.75
N ASP A 82 -4.09 5.55 -9.86
CA ASP A 82 -3.94 6.58 -8.82
C ASP A 82 -3.21 7.83 -9.36
N ASN A 83 -2.35 7.69 -10.37
CA ASN A 83 -1.87 8.80 -11.21
C ASN A 83 -3.00 9.46 -12.06
N GLY A 84 -4.23 8.94 -11.99
CA GLY A 84 -5.44 9.52 -12.57
C GLY A 84 -6.52 9.94 -11.55
N LYS A 85 -6.29 9.78 -10.24
CA LYS A 85 -7.27 10.12 -9.18
C LYS A 85 -6.55 10.83 -8.02
N ARG A 86 -6.74 12.11 -7.74
CA ARG A 86 -7.71 13.12 -8.17
C ARG A 86 -7.05 14.49 -7.96
N LYS A 87 -7.14 15.41 -8.93
CA LYS A 87 -7.21 16.83 -8.56
C LYS A 87 -8.53 17.00 -7.80
N VAL A 88 -8.48 16.92 -6.48
CA VAL A 88 -9.62 17.18 -5.61
C VAL A 88 -9.97 18.66 -5.80
N LYS A 89 -11.13 18.97 -6.39
CA LYS A 89 -11.69 20.32 -6.23
C LYS A 89 -12.16 20.42 -4.78
N SER A 90 -11.76 21.51 -4.11
CA SER A 90 -12.17 21.82 -2.75
C SER A 90 -13.69 21.71 -2.61
N ILE A 91 -14.14 21.00 -1.58
CA ILE A 91 -15.55 20.97 -1.19
C ILE A 91 -15.75 22.20 -0.31
N GLU A 92 -16.47 23.20 -0.82
CA GLU A 92 -17.02 24.26 0.04
C GLU A 92 -18.02 23.62 1.01
N LEU A 93 -17.58 23.47 2.25
CA LEU A 93 -18.47 23.24 3.38
C LEU A 93 -18.83 24.62 3.93
N GLU A 94 -20.09 25.04 3.75
CA GLU A 94 -20.98 25.18 4.90
C GLU A 94 -22.43 25.51 4.51
N LYS A 95 -23.33 25.03 5.36
CA LYS A 95 -24.78 25.06 5.25
C LYS A 95 -25.32 26.48 5.45
N THR A 96 -26.30 26.82 4.61
CA THR A 96 -27.55 27.52 4.96
C THR A 96 -27.45 28.80 5.80
N ILE A 97 -27.41 29.97 5.16
CA ILE A 97 -28.21 31.14 5.57
C ILE A 97 -28.66 31.88 4.31
N LYS A 98 -29.99 32.02 4.11
CA LYS A 98 -30.56 33.00 3.18
C LYS A 98 -30.06 34.39 3.58
N SER A 99 -29.14 34.99 2.82
CA SER A 99 -29.00 36.45 2.84
C SER A 99 -28.91 36.96 1.40
N ASN A 100 -29.95 37.70 1.04
CA ASN A 100 -30.00 38.53 -0.14
C ASN A 100 -29.03 39.69 0.09
N ASN A 101 -27.82 39.64 -0.46
CA ASN A 101 -26.92 40.78 -0.44
C ASN A 101 -26.25 40.95 -1.81
N LYS A 102 -26.75 41.93 -2.56
CA LYS A 102 -26.11 42.47 -3.75
C LYS A 102 -24.67 42.84 -3.40
N THR A 103 -23.69 42.22 -4.06
CA THR A 103 -22.28 42.58 -3.96
C THR A 103 -22.05 43.99 -4.52
N LYS A 104 -21.98 45.00 -3.63
CA LYS A 104 -21.44 46.30 -4.00
C LYS A 104 -19.94 46.15 -4.27
N LYS A 105 -19.52 46.44 -5.51
CA LYS A 105 -18.10 46.50 -5.89
C LYS A 105 -17.40 47.55 -5.04
N VAL A 106 -16.49 47.12 -4.17
CA VAL A 106 -15.57 48.02 -3.47
C VAL A 106 -14.38 48.27 -4.41
N LYS A 107 -14.15 49.54 -4.77
CA LYS A 107 -12.95 49.98 -5.47
C LYS A 107 -11.90 50.32 -4.40
N PHE A 108 -10.77 49.61 -4.41
CA PHE A 108 -9.62 50.00 -3.60
C PHE A 108 -8.94 51.19 -4.27
N ALA A 109 -8.76 52.29 -3.52
CA ALA A 109 -7.96 53.42 -3.96
C ALA A 109 -6.47 53.04 -3.91
N LYS A 110 -5.76 53.27 -5.02
CA LYS A 110 -4.29 53.22 -5.07
C LYS A 110 -3.74 54.42 -4.30
N SER A 111 -3.48 54.29 -3.01
CA SER A 111 -2.59 55.23 -2.28
C SER A 111 -2.36 54.72 -0.85
N LEU A 112 -1.28 53.96 -0.66
CA LEU A 112 -0.24 54.20 0.35
C LEU A 112 0.84 53.12 0.12
N ILE A 113 1.81 53.47 -0.72
CA ILE A 113 3.18 52.97 -0.58
C ILE A 113 3.88 53.99 0.32
#